data_AF-A0A915ZRY6-F1
#
_entry.id   AF-A0A915ZRY6-F1
#
_cell.length_a   1.000
_cell.length_b   1.000
_cell.length_c   1.000
_cell.angle_alpha   90.00
_cell.angle_beta   90.00
_cell.angle_gamma   90.00
#
_symmetry.space_group_name_H-M   'P 1'
#
loop_
_entity.id
_entity.type
_entity.pdbx_description
1 polymer ?
#
loop_
_entity_poly.entity_id
_entity_poly.type
_entity_poly.pdbx_seq_one_letter_code
_entity_poly.pdbx_strand_id
1 'polypeptide(L)'
;MEPKNKDELFTYSVLRQTNEVPSILVSHIQHNSMRQSYKLKIGWMVIGYPDCIYLDDYQLTNLKVKFEEQDKNSHETKKLLNYKYDPYSSKLPLLGVPVISKLNLQNDCLVIGHHFLYSNVDSNIEAYVYCYNIKEKQYVELPPFTFDVLAIRNFGQRFIDCGVTPLIRASYYYSSHYYYIPNHNCHYPKFISPIYDHNDAIGTIYLRQVDGLIQAKYPRCSKKCQTCKKPSVGTINCTIFDPRKT
;
A
#
# COMPACT_ATOMS: atom_id res chain seq x y z
N MET A 1 1.39 24.48 -14.83
CA MET A 1 2.65 23.72 -14.71
C MET A 1 2.32 22.25 -14.78
N GLU A 2 2.72 21.55 -15.85
CA GLU A 2 2.60 20.09 -15.88
C GLU A 2 3.61 19.47 -14.90
N PRO A 3 3.24 18.44 -14.12
CA PRO A 3 4.22 17.74 -13.29
C PRO A 3 5.24 17.07 -14.22
N LYS A 4 6.49 17.52 -14.13
CA LYS A 4 7.65 16.77 -14.64
C LYS A 4 7.58 15.37 -13.98
N ASN A 5 7.62 14.32 -14.79
CA ASN A 5 7.54 12.90 -14.40
C ASN A 5 6.15 12.35 -14.04
N LYS A 6 5.26 12.37 -15.04
CA LYS A 6 3.93 11.72 -15.01
C LYS A 6 3.99 10.19 -14.82
N ASP A 7 5.14 9.52 -14.89
CA ASP A 7 5.21 8.04 -14.92
C ASP A 7 6.08 7.40 -13.82
N GLU A 8 6.61 8.19 -12.88
CA GLU A 8 7.45 7.64 -11.81
C GLU A 8 6.61 7.11 -10.65
N LEU A 9 7.05 5.99 -10.10
CA LEU A 9 6.45 5.35 -8.94
C LEU A 9 7.55 4.78 -8.05
N PHE A 10 7.56 5.22 -6.79
CA PHE A 10 8.38 4.64 -5.74
C PHE A 10 7.50 3.77 -4.84
N THR A 11 8.05 2.67 -4.41
CA THR A 11 7.44 1.71 -3.48
C THR A 11 8.50 1.21 -2.52
N TYR A 12 8.09 0.50 -1.48
CA TYR A 12 9.01 0.01 -0.47
C TYR A 12 8.63 -1.37 0.08
N SER A 13 9.67 -2.06 0.53
CA SER A 13 9.59 -3.28 1.33
C SER A 13 10.55 -3.16 2.51
N VAL A 14 10.36 -3.96 3.55
CA VAL A 14 11.35 -4.11 4.63
C VAL A 14 12.21 -5.32 4.34
N LEU A 15 13.52 -5.15 4.31
CA LEU A 15 14.49 -6.23 4.32
C LEU A 15 14.85 -6.55 5.77
N ARG A 16 14.57 -7.78 6.21
CA ARG A 16 14.89 -8.23 7.56
C ARG A 16 15.53 -9.62 7.51
N GLN A 17 16.86 -9.64 7.47
CA GLN A 17 17.64 -10.86 7.57
C GLN A 17 17.86 -11.24 9.05
N THR A 18 18.05 -12.52 9.32
CA THR A 18 18.33 -13.01 10.68
C THR A 18 19.64 -12.39 11.19
N ASN A 19 19.61 -11.82 12.40
CA ASN A 19 20.75 -11.16 13.06
C ASN A 19 21.30 -9.90 12.36
N GLU A 20 20.56 -9.32 11.42
CA GLU A 20 20.93 -8.06 10.78
C GLU A 20 19.97 -6.93 11.16
N VAL A 21 20.46 -5.69 11.06
CA VAL A 21 19.64 -4.50 11.22
C VAL A 21 18.64 -4.42 10.06
N PRO A 22 17.32 -4.29 10.33
CA PRO A 22 16.33 -4.14 9.27
C PRO A 22 16.64 -2.93 8.39
N SER A 23 16.42 -3.09 7.09
CA SER A 23 16.64 -2.04 6.10
C SER A 23 15.37 -1.79 5.28
N ILE A 24 15.22 -0.58 4.74
CA ILE A 24 14.13 -0.25 3.81
C ILE A 24 14.65 -0.45 2.39
N LEU A 25 14.02 -1.35 1.64
CA LEU A 25 14.25 -1.49 0.21
C LEU A 25 13.33 -0.52 -0.51
N VAL A 26 13.89 0.52 -1.13
CA VAL A 26 13.15 1.48 -1.95
C VAL A 26 13.29 1.07 -3.42
N SER A 27 12.17 0.73 -4.04
CA SER A 27 12.14 0.31 -5.44
C SER A 27 11.53 1.41 -6.30
N HIS A 28 12.13 1.67 -7.46
CA HIS A 28 11.68 2.66 -8.43
C HIS A 28 11.16 1.96 -9.69
N ILE A 29 9.85 2.08 -9.93
CA ILE A 29 9.23 1.62 -11.17
C ILE A 29 9.30 2.76 -12.18
N GLN A 30 10.26 2.66 -13.10
CA GLN A 30 10.49 3.65 -14.14
C GLN A 30 10.02 3.17 -15.51
N HIS A 31 9.34 4.06 -16.25
CA HIS A 31 9.02 3.81 -17.65
C HIS A 31 10.21 4.12 -18.58
N ASN A 32 10.98 5.16 -18.27
CA ASN A 32 12.17 5.59 -19.00
C ASN A 32 13.44 4.88 -18.47
N SER A 33 14.40 4.61 -19.36
CA SER A 33 15.69 4.01 -19.04
C SER A 33 16.77 5.03 -18.63
N MET A 34 16.49 6.33 -18.76
CA MET A 34 17.43 7.37 -18.35
C MET A 34 17.65 7.35 -16.83
N ARG A 35 18.92 7.26 -16.42
CA ARG A 35 19.31 7.42 -15.02
C ARG A 35 18.97 8.83 -14.56
N GLN A 36 18.21 8.93 -13.47
CA GLN A 36 17.86 10.19 -12.83
C GLN A 36 18.22 10.11 -11.34
N SER A 37 18.57 11.26 -10.77
CA SER A 37 18.78 11.42 -9.34
C SER A 37 17.51 11.96 -8.68
N TYR A 38 17.08 11.32 -7.58
CA TYR A 38 15.87 11.71 -6.85
C TYR A 38 16.20 12.17 -5.44
N LYS A 39 15.59 13.28 -5.01
CA LYS A 39 15.62 13.72 -3.62
C LYS A 39 14.40 13.17 -2.89
N LEU A 40 14.53 11.98 -2.32
CA LEU A 40 13.46 11.31 -1.57
C LEU A 40 13.42 11.80 -0.12
N LYS A 41 12.21 11.97 0.43
CA LYS A 41 11.96 12.11 1.87
C LYS A 41 11.27 10.84 2.34
N ILE A 42 11.94 10.05 3.17
CA ILE A 42 11.42 8.75 3.64
C ILE A 42 10.94 8.92 5.08
N GLY A 43 9.64 8.73 5.29
CA GLY A 43 9.06 8.58 6.61
C GLY A 43 8.96 7.09 6.95
N TRP A 44 9.36 6.71 8.16
CA TRP A 44 9.23 5.34 8.67
C TRP A 44 8.69 5.39 10.10
N MET A 45 7.99 4.33 10.48
CA MET A 45 7.45 4.15 11.82
C MET A 45 7.97 2.83 12.36
N VAL A 46 8.57 2.90 13.54
CA VAL A 46 8.97 1.72 14.32
C VAL A 46 7.95 1.55 15.43
N ILE A 47 7.39 0.35 15.52
CA ILE A 47 6.40 0.02 16.55
C ILE A 47 7.08 -0.97 17.49
N GLY A 48 7.36 -0.51 18.71
CA GLY A 48 8.14 -1.21 19.74
C GLY A 48 8.16 -0.42 21.06
N TYR A 49 9.00 -0.82 22.01
CA TYR A 49 9.20 -0.25 23.36
C TYR A 49 9.23 1.32 23.41
N PRO A 50 8.92 1.93 24.56
CA PRO A 50 7.88 2.95 24.73
C PRO A 50 8.29 4.41 24.42
N ASP A 51 9.49 4.66 23.89
CA ASP A 51 10.11 5.97 24.09
C ASP A 51 9.85 7.03 23.00
N CYS A 52 8.87 6.88 22.10
CA CYS A 52 8.80 7.80 20.95
C CYS A 52 7.44 8.39 20.57
N ILE A 53 6.29 7.77 20.83
CA ILE A 53 4.96 8.39 20.59
C ILE A 53 3.94 7.75 21.55
N TYR A 54 3.29 8.57 22.39
CA TYR A 54 2.14 8.12 23.17
C TYR A 54 0.93 8.03 22.24
N LEU A 55 0.69 6.82 21.72
CA LEU A 55 -0.48 6.49 20.93
C LEU A 55 -1.63 6.05 21.85
N ASP A 56 -1.86 6.77 22.95
CA ASP A 56 -2.80 6.35 24.02
C ASP A 56 -4.25 6.25 23.51
N ASP A 57 -4.59 7.03 22.48
CA ASP A 57 -5.88 6.97 21.79
C ASP A 57 -5.99 5.80 20.78
N TYR A 58 -4.90 5.06 20.55
CA TYR A 58 -4.84 3.99 19.57
C TYR A 58 -4.52 2.63 20.18
N GLN A 59 -5.33 1.63 19.84
CA GLN A 59 -4.91 0.23 19.98
C GLN A 59 -4.33 -0.26 18.67
N LEU A 60 -3.05 -0.60 18.72
CA LEU A 60 -2.30 -1.18 17.62
C LEU A 60 -2.24 -2.70 17.75
N THR A 61 -2.62 -3.42 16.69
CA THR A 61 -2.45 -4.87 16.60
C THR A 61 -1.59 -5.20 15.39
N ASN A 62 -0.50 -5.94 15.61
CA ASN A 62 0.35 -6.45 14.54
C ASN A 62 -0.09 -7.86 14.16
N LEU A 63 -0.40 -8.07 12.88
CA LEU A 63 -0.73 -9.36 12.29
C LEU A 63 0.37 -9.75 11.32
N LYS A 64 0.84 -10.99 11.41
CA LYS A 64 1.85 -11.54 10.50
C LYS A 64 1.23 -12.59 9.61
N VAL A 65 1.30 -12.39 8.30
CA VAL A 65 0.79 -13.34 7.31
C VAL A 65 1.95 -13.84 6.47
N LYS A 66 2.21 -15.15 6.51
CA LYS A 66 3.23 -15.76 5.64
C LYS A 66 2.66 -16.00 4.26
N PHE A 67 3.35 -15.57 3.23
CA PHE A 67 3.09 -15.97 1.84
C PHE A 67 4.20 -16.93 1.44
N GLU A 68 3.82 -18.19 1.24
CA GLU A 68 4.71 -19.27 0.82
C GLU A 68 4.78 -19.31 -0.71
N GLU A 69 5.71 -20.11 -1.25
CA GLU A 69 5.78 -20.36 -2.69
C GLU A 69 4.42 -20.84 -3.19
N GLN A 70 3.90 -20.16 -4.21
CA GLN A 70 2.59 -20.46 -4.76
C GLN A 70 2.69 -21.44 -5.91
N ASP A 71 1.54 -22.00 -6.29
CA ASP A 71 1.40 -22.73 -7.54
C ASP A 71 1.92 -21.90 -8.72
N LYS A 72 2.65 -22.58 -9.60
CA LYS A 72 3.17 -21.99 -10.83
C LYS A 72 2.02 -21.33 -11.59
N ASN A 73 2.24 -20.10 -12.08
CA ASN A 73 1.34 -19.25 -12.85
C ASN A 73 0.40 -18.28 -12.09
N SER A 74 0.47 -18.16 -10.75
CA SER A 74 -0.29 -17.10 -10.05
C SER A 74 0.57 -15.83 -9.83
N HIS A 75 0.17 -14.72 -10.45
CA HIS A 75 0.86 -13.41 -10.32
C HIS A 75 0.32 -12.52 -9.19
N GLU A 76 -0.80 -12.93 -8.63
CA GLU A 76 -1.55 -12.26 -7.57
C GLU A 76 -2.10 -13.31 -6.62
N THR A 77 -2.34 -12.94 -5.37
CA THR A 77 -2.94 -13.86 -4.42
C THR A 77 -3.66 -13.14 -3.31
N LYS A 78 -4.58 -13.85 -2.68
CA LYS A 78 -5.35 -13.38 -1.54
C LYS A 78 -5.05 -14.25 -0.33
N LYS A 79 -4.88 -13.62 0.83
CA LYS A 79 -4.89 -14.33 2.11
C LYS A 79 -5.82 -13.64 3.09
N LEU A 80 -6.67 -14.44 3.72
CA LEU A 80 -7.50 -13.99 4.83
C LEU A 80 -6.62 -13.50 5.98
N LEU A 81 -6.86 -12.27 6.42
CA LEU A 81 -6.37 -11.79 7.70
C LEU A 81 -7.33 -12.39 8.72
N ASN A 82 -6.84 -13.27 9.59
CA ASN A 82 -7.64 -13.88 10.68
C ASN A 82 -7.97 -12.83 11.76
N TYR A 83 -8.63 -11.75 11.36
CA TYR A 83 -8.98 -10.58 12.14
C TYR A 83 -10.39 -10.15 11.75
N LYS A 84 -11.33 -10.33 12.68
CA LYS A 84 -12.72 -9.91 12.47
C LYS A 84 -12.85 -8.42 12.70
N TYR A 85 -13.60 -7.75 11.84
CA TYR A 85 -14.05 -6.38 12.07
C TYR A 85 -15.56 -6.36 12.24
N ASP A 86 -16.07 -5.35 12.92
CA ASP A 86 -17.51 -5.13 13.01
C ASP A 86 -17.98 -4.42 11.73
N PRO A 87 -18.79 -5.06 10.87
CA PRO A 87 -19.24 -4.46 9.62
C PRO A 87 -20.21 -3.29 9.84
N TYR A 88 -20.78 -3.16 11.04
CA TYR A 88 -21.66 -2.04 11.42
C TYR A 88 -20.87 -0.85 11.98
N SER A 89 -19.56 -1.02 12.20
CA SER A 89 -18.64 0.04 12.59
C SER A 89 -17.94 0.67 11.38
N SER A 90 -17.22 1.77 11.59
CA SER A 90 -16.32 2.30 10.55
C SER A 90 -15.29 1.26 10.13
N LYS A 91 -14.99 1.14 8.82
CA LYS A 91 -13.94 0.24 8.32
C LYS A 91 -12.66 0.41 9.11
N LEU A 92 -12.10 -0.71 9.55
CA LEU A 92 -10.86 -0.75 10.34
C LEU A 92 -9.68 -0.20 9.53
N PRO A 93 -8.96 0.83 9.99
CA PRO A 93 -7.72 1.27 9.34
C PRO A 93 -6.63 0.20 9.39
N LEU A 94 -6.09 -0.17 8.22
CA LEU A 94 -4.98 -1.12 8.07
C LEU A 94 -3.82 -0.53 7.26
N LEU A 95 -2.59 -0.78 7.71
CA LEU A 95 -1.36 -0.53 6.96
C LEU A 95 -0.62 -1.85 6.73
N GLY A 96 -0.16 -2.10 5.51
CA GLY A 96 0.58 -3.31 5.15
C GLY A 96 2.00 -3.02 4.71
N VAL A 97 2.92 -3.94 5.01
CA VAL A 97 4.28 -3.89 4.47
C VAL A 97 4.81 -5.29 4.17
N PRO A 98 5.34 -5.53 2.95
CA PRO A 98 6.06 -6.76 2.65
C PRO A 98 7.42 -6.77 3.36
N VAL A 99 7.72 -7.88 4.03
CA VAL A 99 8.97 -8.17 4.73
C VAL A 99 9.69 -9.31 4.02
N ILE A 100 10.83 -8.99 3.42
CA ILE A 100 11.69 -9.90 2.66
C ILE A 100 12.82 -10.36 3.57
N SER A 101 13.05 -11.67 3.66
CA SER A 101 14.09 -12.25 4.52
C SER A 101 15.46 -12.33 3.86
N LYS A 102 15.52 -12.29 2.52
CA LYS A 102 16.77 -12.41 1.75
C LYS A 102 16.63 -11.76 0.37
N LEU A 103 17.65 -11.01 -0.05
CA LEU A 103 17.80 -10.56 -1.43
C LEU A 103 18.69 -11.52 -2.24
N ASN A 104 18.33 -11.74 -3.50
CA ASN A 104 19.08 -12.47 -4.50
C ASN A 104 18.87 -11.81 -5.88
N LEU A 105 19.65 -12.23 -6.88
CA LEU A 105 19.56 -11.68 -8.24
C LEU A 105 18.19 -11.87 -8.93
N GLN A 106 17.33 -12.74 -8.40
CA GLN A 106 15.99 -12.97 -8.94
C GLN A 106 14.95 -12.03 -8.32
N ASN A 107 15.16 -11.63 -7.06
CA ASN A 107 14.20 -10.81 -6.32
C ASN A 107 14.62 -9.33 -6.13
N ASP A 108 15.83 -8.95 -6.56
CA ASP A 108 16.34 -7.57 -6.50
C ASP A 108 15.49 -6.57 -7.32
N CYS A 109 14.84 -7.04 -8.39
CA CYS A 109 13.99 -6.27 -9.27
C CYS A 109 12.49 -6.42 -8.96
N LEU A 110 12.12 -7.15 -7.91
CA LEU A 110 10.73 -7.44 -7.58
C LEU A 110 10.13 -6.38 -6.67
N VAL A 111 8.91 -5.97 -7.01
CA VAL A 111 8.08 -5.09 -6.21
C VAL A 111 6.83 -5.85 -5.80
N ILE A 112 6.59 -5.89 -4.50
CA ILE A 112 5.35 -6.44 -3.96
C ILE A 112 4.39 -5.28 -3.69
N GLY A 113 3.33 -5.19 -4.49
CA GLY A 113 2.21 -4.31 -4.24
C GLY A 113 1.10 -5.01 -3.46
N HIS A 114 0.23 -4.22 -2.83
CA HIS A 114 -0.88 -4.77 -2.05
C HIS A 114 -2.05 -3.80 -1.97
N HIS A 115 -3.23 -4.35 -1.65
CA HIS A 115 -4.36 -3.63 -1.08
C HIS A 115 -5.17 -4.56 -0.18
N PHE A 116 -6.03 -3.99 0.66
CA PHE A 116 -6.94 -4.78 1.49
C PHE A 116 -8.32 -4.90 0.85
N LEU A 117 -8.98 -6.03 1.06
CA LEU A 117 -10.34 -6.33 0.60
C LEU A 117 -11.26 -6.55 1.80
N TYR A 118 -12.36 -5.81 1.84
CA TYR A 118 -13.37 -5.92 2.89
C TYR A 118 -14.59 -6.66 2.34
N SER A 119 -14.96 -7.78 2.99
CA SER A 119 -16.25 -8.44 2.76
C SER A 119 -17.22 -8.01 3.85
N ASN A 120 -18.28 -7.29 3.46
CA ASN A 120 -19.38 -6.93 4.37
C ASN A 120 -20.28 -8.14 4.68
N VAL A 121 -20.27 -9.17 3.81
CA VAL A 121 -21.08 -10.39 3.99
C VAL A 121 -20.48 -11.26 5.09
N ASP A 122 -19.17 -11.48 5.04
CA ASP A 122 -18.49 -12.41 5.94
C ASP A 122 -17.76 -11.71 7.09
N SER A 123 -17.79 -10.37 7.12
CA SER A 123 -17.05 -9.54 8.10
C SER A 123 -15.55 -9.86 8.15
N ASN A 124 -15.01 -10.25 6.99
CA ASN A 124 -13.64 -10.71 6.81
C ASN A 124 -12.82 -9.70 6.02
N ILE A 125 -11.52 -9.68 6.28
CA ILE A 125 -10.55 -8.84 5.58
C ILE A 125 -9.51 -9.72 4.93
N GLU A 126 -9.21 -9.49 3.66
CA GLU A 126 -8.14 -10.18 2.94
C GLU A 126 -7.04 -9.20 2.54
N ALA A 127 -5.79 -9.67 2.59
CA ALA A 127 -4.68 -9.02 1.91
C ALA A 127 -4.61 -9.56 0.48
N TYR A 128 -4.80 -8.68 -0.50
CA TYR A 128 -4.55 -8.96 -1.90
C TYR A 128 -3.17 -8.42 -2.26
N VAL A 129 -2.28 -9.31 -2.69
CA VAL A 129 -0.88 -8.98 -2.99
C VAL A 129 -0.50 -9.45 -4.38
N TYR A 130 0.44 -8.75 -5.02
CA TYR A 130 0.87 -9.01 -6.39
C TYR A 130 2.32 -8.56 -6.59
N CYS A 131 3.01 -9.21 -7.53
CA CYS A 131 4.45 -9.00 -7.74
C CYS A 131 4.74 -8.45 -9.13
N TYR A 132 5.35 -7.27 -9.20
CA TYR A 132 5.82 -6.67 -10.46
C TYR A 132 7.33 -6.77 -10.58
N ASN A 133 7.83 -7.30 -11.69
CA ASN A 133 9.25 -7.30 -12.01
C ASN A 133 9.58 -6.04 -12.82
N ILE A 134 10.40 -5.15 -12.24
CA ILE A 134 10.78 -3.87 -12.86
C ILE A 134 11.60 -4.07 -14.14
N LYS A 135 12.49 -5.07 -14.14
CA LYS A 135 13.39 -5.36 -15.26
C LYS A 135 12.62 -5.91 -16.46
N GLU A 136 11.78 -6.91 -16.21
CA GLU A 136 10.96 -7.57 -17.23
C GLU A 136 9.71 -6.76 -17.61
N LYS A 137 9.39 -5.73 -16.81
CA LYS A 137 8.20 -4.88 -16.95
C LYS A 137 6.92 -5.70 -17.07
N GLN A 138 6.74 -6.67 -16.18
CA GLN A 138 5.57 -7.55 -16.16
C GLN A 138 5.28 -8.04 -14.74
N TYR A 139 4.03 -8.44 -14.49
CA TYR A 139 3.68 -9.17 -13.29
C TYR A 139 4.25 -10.59 -13.35
N VAL A 140 4.81 -11.06 -12.24
CA VAL A 140 5.46 -12.36 -12.11
C VAL A 140 4.94 -13.06 -10.85
N GLU A 141 5.36 -14.31 -10.65
CA GLU A 141 5.04 -15.06 -9.44
C GLU A 141 5.56 -14.34 -8.18
N LEU A 142 4.79 -14.45 -7.09
CA LEU A 142 5.17 -13.89 -5.80
C LEU A 142 6.33 -14.71 -5.22
N PRO A 143 7.44 -14.07 -4.79
CA PRO A 143 8.46 -14.76 -4.02
C PRO A 143 7.89 -15.11 -2.63
N PRO A 144 8.51 -16.03 -1.86
CA PRO A 144 8.14 -16.22 -0.46
C PRO A 144 8.49 -14.98 0.37
N PHE A 145 7.54 -14.52 1.18
CA PHE A 145 7.72 -13.36 2.06
C PHE A 145 6.79 -13.39 3.26
N THR A 146 7.06 -12.55 4.27
CA THR A 146 6.11 -12.27 5.34
C THR A 146 5.46 -10.93 5.07
N PHE A 147 4.15 -10.83 5.23
CA PHE A 147 3.41 -9.58 5.15
C PHE A 147 3.03 -9.18 6.58
N ASP A 148 3.60 -8.07 7.04
CA ASP A 148 3.27 -7.49 8.34
C ASP A 148 2.13 -6.48 8.13
N VAL A 149 1.05 -6.64 8.88
CA VAL A 149 -0.13 -5.77 8.85
C VAL A 149 -0.32 -5.12 10.20
N LEU A 150 -0.43 -3.81 10.21
CA LEU A 150 -0.80 -3.03 11.38
C LEU A 150 -2.29 -2.68 11.30
N ALA A 151 -3.06 -3.25 12.22
CA ALA A 151 -4.44 -2.85 12.47
C ALA A 151 -4.49 -1.77 13.54
N ILE A 152 -5.21 -0.68 13.25
CA ILE A 152 -5.26 0.52 14.10
C ILE A 152 -6.72 0.75 14.50
N ARG A 153 -7.01 0.64 15.80
CA ARG A 153 -8.29 1.08 16.37
C ARG A 153 -8.08 2.42 17.04
N ASN A 154 -8.92 3.40 16.72
CA ASN A 154 -8.90 4.73 17.31
C ASN A 154 -10.06 4.87 18.29
N PHE A 155 -9.76 5.27 19.52
CA PHE A 155 -10.74 5.56 20.58
C PHE A 155 -10.87 7.06 20.86
N GLY A 156 -9.97 7.87 20.30
CA GLY A 156 -9.98 9.32 20.44
C GLY A 156 -11.14 9.97 19.66
N GLN A 157 -11.77 10.98 20.26
CA GLN A 157 -12.84 11.77 19.64
C GLN A 157 -12.33 12.98 18.85
N ARG A 158 -11.02 13.25 18.85
CA ARG A 158 -10.45 14.50 18.34
C ARG A 158 -9.47 14.20 17.20
N PHE A 159 -9.89 14.59 15.99
CA PHE A 159 -9.15 14.66 14.72
C PHE A 159 -9.06 13.37 13.86
N ILE A 160 -9.17 13.59 12.54
CA ILE A 160 -9.12 12.56 11.47
C ILE A 160 -7.66 12.24 11.16
N ASP A 161 -6.89 11.83 12.16
CA ASP A 161 -5.47 11.51 11.99
C ASP A 161 -5.26 10.00 11.82
N CYS A 162 -6.33 9.22 11.97
CA CYS A 162 -6.42 7.82 11.62
C CYS A 162 -7.83 7.48 11.16
N GLY A 163 -7.98 6.93 9.95
CA GLY A 163 -9.29 6.51 9.45
C GLY A 163 -9.25 5.91 8.06
N VAL A 164 -10.35 5.29 7.64
CA VAL A 164 -10.58 4.90 6.24
C VAL A 164 -11.45 5.96 5.59
N THR A 165 -10.96 6.54 4.50
CA THR A 165 -11.64 7.62 3.79
C THR A 165 -11.74 7.32 2.30
N PRO A 166 -12.87 7.64 1.65
CA PRO A 166 -12.96 7.60 0.21
C PRO A 166 -12.08 8.70 -0.41
N LEU A 167 -11.27 8.32 -1.38
CA LEU A 167 -10.49 9.27 -2.18
C LEU A 167 -11.40 9.92 -3.22
N ILE A 168 -11.46 11.25 -3.22
CA ILE A 168 -12.28 11.98 -4.20
C ILE A 168 -11.44 12.28 -5.43
N ARG A 169 -11.96 11.91 -6.60
CA ARG A 169 -11.32 12.16 -7.88
C ARG A 169 -11.15 13.67 -8.09
N ALA A 170 -9.92 14.09 -8.36
CA ALA A 170 -9.59 15.48 -8.61
C ALA A 170 -9.97 15.85 -10.06
N SER A 171 -11.17 16.43 -10.24
CA SER A 171 -11.75 16.76 -11.55
C SER A 171 -10.94 17.79 -12.36
N TYR A 172 -10.21 18.67 -11.68
CA TYR A 172 -9.35 19.69 -12.32
C TYR A 172 -8.12 19.10 -13.03
N TYR A 173 -7.76 17.84 -12.77
CA TYR A 173 -6.70 17.16 -13.49
C TYR A 173 -7.29 16.37 -14.66
N TYR A 174 -6.78 16.62 -15.88
CA TYR A 174 -7.15 15.89 -17.09
C TYR A 174 -6.95 14.35 -16.98
N SER A 175 -6.23 13.86 -15.97
CA SER A 175 -6.01 12.43 -15.75
C SER A 175 -6.90 11.91 -14.61
N SER A 176 -7.63 10.82 -14.87
CA SER A 176 -8.51 10.10 -13.93
C SER A 176 -7.79 9.43 -12.74
N HIS A 177 -6.52 9.75 -12.52
CA HIS A 177 -5.63 9.03 -11.62
C HIS A 177 -5.26 9.86 -10.38
N TYR A 178 -5.67 11.12 -10.30
CA TYR A 178 -5.39 11.98 -9.13
C TYR A 178 -6.61 12.09 -8.24
N TYR A 179 -6.34 12.10 -6.94
CA TYR A 179 -7.34 12.13 -5.89
C TYR A 179 -6.88 13.04 -4.76
N TYR A 180 -7.84 13.60 -4.04
CA TYR A 180 -7.60 14.30 -2.78
C TYR A 180 -8.34 13.61 -1.64
N ILE A 181 -7.84 13.85 -0.42
CA ILE A 181 -8.49 13.40 0.80
C ILE A 181 -9.46 14.50 1.24
N PRO A 182 -10.78 14.25 1.29
CA PRO A 182 -11.73 15.24 1.79
C PRO A 182 -11.42 15.66 3.23
N ASN A 183 -11.66 16.94 3.55
CA ASN A 183 -11.55 17.52 4.89
C ASN A 183 -10.17 17.39 5.57
N HIS A 184 -9.11 17.15 4.80
CA HIS A 184 -7.76 17.07 5.34
C HIS A 184 -7.06 18.43 5.27
N ASN A 185 -6.95 19.13 6.41
CA ASN A 185 -6.28 20.44 6.50
C ASN A 185 -4.77 20.30 6.26
N CYS A 186 -4.31 20.81 5.10
CA CYS A 186 -2.94 21.22 4.68
C CYS A 186 -1.70 20.34 4.94
N HIS A 187 -1.78 19.25 5.70
CA HIS A 187 -0.66 18.32 5.91
C HIS A 187 -0.98 16.98 5.26
N TYR A 188 -0.01 16.38 4.57
CA TYR A 188 -0.18 15.06 3.96
C TYR A 188 -0.11 13.98 5.01
N PRO A 189 -0.99 12.97 4.96
CA PRO A 189 -0.83 11.82 5.83
C PRO A 189 0.51 11.16 5.58
N LYS A 190 1.18 10.74 6.65
CA LYS A 190 2.47 10.06 6.52
C LYS A 190 2.33 8.66 5.93
N PHE A 191 1.26 7.98 6.29
CA PHE A 191 1.04 6.59 5.92
C PHE A 191 -0.32 6.45 5.27
N ILE A 192 -0.33 5.74 4.13
CA ILE A 192 -1.54 5.46 3.36
C ILE A 192 -1.56 3.99 2.94
N SER A 193 -2.75 3.41 2.84
CA SER A 193 -2.93 2.06 2.29
C SER A 193 -4.24 1.95 1.52
N PRO A 194 -4.24 1.40 0.29
CA PRO A 194 -5.46 1.22 -0.50
C PRO A 194 -6.39 0.14 0.08
N ILE A 195 -7.69 0.43 0.07
CA ILE A 195 -8.77 -0.46 0.50
C ILE A 195 -9.84 -0.52 -0.58
N TYR A 196 -10.33 -1.73 -0.86
CA TYR A 196 -11.50 -1.96 -1.68
C TYR A 196 -12.54 -2.79 -0.95
N ASP A 197 -13.79 -2.61 -1.35
CA ASP A 197 -14.85 -3.58 -1.06
C ASP A 197 -14.69 -4.77 -2.00
N HIS A 198 -14.92 -5.99 -1.50
CA HIS A 198 -14.64 -7.23 -2.21
C HIS A 198 -15.31 -7.30 -3.59
N ASN A 199 -16.49 -6.70 -3.75
CA ASN A 199 -17.25 -6.69 -5.00
C ASN A 199 -16.75 -5.66 -6.03
N ASP A 200 -15.97 -4.67 -5.59
CA ASP A 200 -15.50 -3.56 -6.43
C ASP A 200 -14.02 -3.72 -6.84
N ALA A 201 -13.31 -4.63 -6.19
CA ALA A 201 -11.87 -4.79 -6.37
C ALA A 201 -11.54 -5.52 -7.67
N ILE A 202 -10.95 -4.80 -8.62
CA ILE A 202 -10.41 -5.39 -9.85
C ILE A 202 -8.97 -4.89 -10.08
N GLY A 203 -8.00 -5.79 -9.98
CA GLY A 203 -6.64 -5.55 -10.43
C GLY A 203 -5.72 -4.89 -9.39
N THR A 204 -4.63 -4.33 -9.90
CA THR A 204 -3.51 -3.84 -9.10
C THR A 204 -3.62 -2.33 -8.87
N ILE A 205 -3.08 -1.81 -7.76
CA ILE A 205 -3.02 -0.36 -7.51
C ILE A 205 -1.78 0.03 -6.71
N TYR A 206 -1.08 1.03 -7.19
CA TYR A 206 -0.01 1.65 -6.42
C TYR A 206 -0.38 3.10 -6.13
N LEU A 207 -0.18 3.55 -4.90
CA LEU A 207 -0.44 4.92 -4.50
C LEU A 207 0.88 5.70 -4.42
N ARG A 208 0.89 6.90 -5.00
CA ARG A 208 1.98 7.87 -4.89
C ARG A 208 1.44 9.19 -4.36
N GLN A 209 2.14 9.82 -3.43
CA GLN A 209 1.81 11.18 -2.99
C GLN A 209 2.48 12.22 -3.91
N VAL A 210 1.72 13.21 -4.39
CA VAL A 210 2.17 14.27 -5.31
C VAL A 210 1.54 15.60 -4.92
N ASP A 211 2.34 16.58 -4.50
CA ASP A 211 2.00 18.01 -4.36
C ASP A 211 0.65 18.36 -3.68
N GLY A 212 0.10 17.55 -2.79
CA GLY A 212 -1.30 17.76 -2.42
C GLY A 212 -2.11 16.50 -2.28
N LEU A 213 -1.78 15.57 -3.16
CA LEU A 213 -2.72 14.65 -3.74
C LEU A 213 -2.17 13.24 -3.64
N ILE A 214 -3.07 12.29 -3.81
CA ILE A 214 -2.75 10.89 -4.00
C ILE A 214 -3.00 10.58 -5.47
N GLN A 215 -2.00 10.01 -6.12
CA GLN A 215 -2.08 9.52 -7.48
C GLN A 215 -2.11 7.99 -7.47
N ALA A 216 -3.13 7.40 -8.08
CA ALA A 216 -3.16 5.98 -8.37
C ALA A 216 -2.34 5.67 -9.62
N LYS A 217 -1.47 4.67 -9.52
CA LYS A 217 -0.58 4.18 -10.57
C LYS A 217 -0.87 2.72 -10.86
N TYR A 218 -0.77 2.39 -12.14
CA TYR A 218 -1.06 1.07 -12.68
C TYR A 218 0.08 0.66 -13.62
N PRO A 219 1.19 0.12 -13.08
CA PRO A 219 2.31 -0.36 -13.89
C PRO A 219 1.80 -1.29 -14.98
N ARG A 220 2.18 -0.99 -16.22
CA ARG A 220 1.76 -1.79 -17.38
C ARG A 220 2.80 -2.85 -17.69
N CYS A 221 2.27 -3.97 -18.13
CA CYS A 221 3.01 -5.10 -18.63
C CYS A 221 3.48 -4.77 -20.06
N SER A 222 4.71 -5.13 -20.42
CA SER A 222 5.22 -5.00 -21.79
C SER A 222 4.41 -5.83 -22.80
N LYS A 223 3.85 -6.97 -22.33
CA LYS A 223 2.96 -7.86 -23.06
C LYS A 223 1.56 -7.83 -22.47
N LYS A 224 0.56 -8.28 -23.23
CA LYS A 224 -0.83 -8.42 -22.74
C LYS A 224 -0.84 -9.36 -21.54
N CYS A 225 -1.41 -8.91 -20.42
CA CYS A 225 -1.41 -9.62 -19.15
C CYS A 225 -2.77 -9.44 -18.46
N GLN A 226 -3.26 -10.49 -17.80
CA GLN A 226 -4.55 -10.46 -17.11
C GLN A 226 -4.52 -9.69 -15.78
N THR A 227 -3.37 -9.61 -15.12
CA THR A 227 -3.15 -8.84 -13.87
C THR A 227 -3.07 -7.33 -14.12
N CYS A 228 -2.73 -6.94 -15.34
CA CYS A 228 -2.71 -5.56 -15.82
C CYS A 228 -4.13 -4.98 -16.05
N LYS A 229 -5.01 -5.14 -15.06
CA LYS A 229 -6.37 -4.57 -15.03
C LYS A 229 -6.36 -3.27 -14.23
N LYS A 230 -7.10 -2.28 -14.73
CA LYS A 230 -7.47 -1.11 -13.92
C LYS A 230 -8.71 -1.50 -13.09
N PRO A 231 -8.83 -0.99 -11.86
CA PRO A 231 -10.07 -1.05 -11.11
C PRO A 231 -11.23 -0.54 -11.98
N SER A 232 -12.35 -1.25 -11.91
CA SER A 232 -13.65 -0.75 -12.38
C SER A 232 -13.96 0.58 -11.68
N VAL A 233 -14.86 1.35 -12.29
CA VAL A 233 -15.32 2.67 -11.81
C VAL A 233 -15.97 2.53 -10.43
N GLY A 234 -15.15 2.49 -9.39
CA GLY A 234 -15.53 2.40 -7.98
C GLY A 234 -14.73 3.41 -7.16
N THR A 235 -15.26 3.76 -5.99
CA THR A 235 -14.59 4.66 -5.07
C THR A 235 -13.37 3.96 -4.46
N ILE A 236 -12.18 4.53 -4.65
CA ILE A 236 -10.96 4.04 -4.01
C ILE A 236 -11.02 4.49 -2.55
N ASN A 237 -11.10 3.55 -1.61
CA ASN A 237 -10.95 3.86 -0.20
C ASN A 237 -9.48 3.77 0.19
N CYS A 238 -9.09 4.52 1.23
CA CYS A 238 -7.72 4.54 1.69
C CYS A 238 -7.67 4.67 3.21
N THR A 239 -6.89 3.81 3.86
CA THR A 239 -6.40 4.07 5.22
C THR A 239 -5.51 5.30 5.18
N ILE A 240 -5.75 6.24 6.07
CA ILE A 240 -4.95 7.43 6.33
C ILE A 240 -4.47 7.35 7.77
N PHE A 241 -3.16 7.53 8.00
CA PHE A 241 -2.58 7.59 9.34
C PHE A 241 -1.45 8.63 9.44
N ASP A 242 -1.56 9.58 10.38
CA ASP A 242 -0.51 10.56 10.74
C ASP A 242 -0.35 10.68 12.26
N PRO A 243 0.65 10.02 12.87
CA PRO A 243 0.83 9.99 14.32
C PRO A 243 1.43 11.27 14.92
N ARG A 244 1.60 12.38 14.18
CA ARG A 244 2.22 13.63 14.68
C ARG A 244 1.26 14.63 15.33
N LYS A 245 -0.04 14.40 15.22
CA LYS A 245 -1.05 15.36 15.68
C LYS A 245 -1.65 15.03 17.05
N THR A 246 -1.17 13.96 17.69
CA THR A 246 -1.34 13.71 19.13
C THR A 246 -0.45 14.64 19.93
#